data_AF-A0A846JVV7-F1
#
_entry.id   AF-A0A846JVV7-F1
#
_cell.length_a   1.000
_cell.length_b   1.000
_cell.length_c   1.000
_cell.angle_alpha   90.00
_cell.angle_beta   90.00
_cell.angle_gamma   90.00
#
_symmetry.space_group_name_H-M   'P 1'
#
loop_
_entity.id
_entity.type
_entity.pdbx_description
1 polymer ?
#
loop_
_entity_poly.entity_id
_entity_poly.type
_entity_poly.pdbx_seq_one_letter_code
_entity_poly.pdbx_strand_id
1 'polypeptide(L)'
;MLNSPFITTEDLNSFTDLINEMDTLKDNEYARAYNLHKKALGVYDRWSSILYEVRSNEGKGIPKNPPLKDRVGQILKMIDNVYVSSRMVWNKSKDDISEGRY
;
A
#
# COMPACT_ATOMS: atom_id res chain seq x y z
N MET A 1 -11.41 15.59 3.94
CA MET A 1 -11.11 14.76 2.76
C MET A 1 -9.83 15.24 2.12
N LEU A 2 -9.00 14.34 1.59
CA LEU A 2 -7.86 14.68 0.73
C LEU A 2 -8.40 15.25 -0.58
N ASN A 3 -8.42 16.58 -0.72
CA ASN A 3 -8.89 17.23 -1.95
C ASN A 3 -7.72 17.37 -2.93
N SER A 4 -7.66 16.49 -3.93
CA SER A 4 -6.71 16.51 -5.04
C SER A 4 -7.41 16.00 -6.30
N PRO A 5 -7.23 16.65 -7.47
CA PRO A 5 -7.81 16.16 -8.72
C PRO A 5 -7.20 14.83 -9.19
N PHE A 6 -6.05 14.43 -8.62
CA PHE A 6 -5.31 13.21 -8.97
C PHE A 6 -5.72 11.98 -8.15
N ILE A 7 -6.44 12.19 -7.04
CA ILE A 7 -6.84 11.13 -6.11
C ILE A 7 -8.33 10.91 -6.29
N THR A 8 -8.71 9.71 -6.70
CA THR A 8 -10.13 9.35 -6.81
C THR A 8 -10.63 8.67 -5.53
N THR A 9 -11.95 8.48 -5.45
CA THR A 9 -12.56 7.70 -4.36
C THR A 9 -12.09 6.25 -4.39
N GLU A 10 -11.89 5.68 -5.58
CA GLU A 10 -11.37 4.33 -5.77
C GLU A 10 -9.95 4.19 -5.21
N ASP A 11 -9.09 5.19 -5.38
CA ASP A 11 -7.72 5.18 -4.81
C ASP A 11 -7.75 5.13 -3.28
N LEU A 12 -8.65 5.91 -2.68
CA LEU A 12 -8.85 5.96 -1.23
C LEU A 12 -9.45 4.65 -0.70
N ASN A 13 -10.42 4.08 -1.40
CA ASN A 13 -11.03 2.80 -1.04
C ASN A 13 -10.01 1.66 -1.15
N SER A 14 -9.25 1.61 -2.24
CA SER A 14 -8.20 0.60 -2.45
C SER A 14 -7.13 0.63 -1.36
N PHE A 15 -6.71 1.83 -0.94
CA PHE A 15 -5.81 2.00 0.19
C PHE A 15 -6.46 1.55 1.52
N THR A 16 -7.70 1.97 1.77
CA THR A 16 -8.43 1.63 3.01
C THR A 16 -8.63 0.12 3.13
N ASP A 17 -9.04 -0.54 2.04
CA ASP A 17 -9.22 -1.99 1.97
C ASP A 17 -7.90 -2.72 2.22
N LEU A 18 -6.79 -2.22 1.65
CA LEU A 18 -5.46 -2.80 1.88
C LEU A 18 -5.08 -2.77 3.38
N ILE A 19 -5.31 -1.64 4.06
CA ILE A 19 -5.03 -1.51 5.49
C ILE A 19 -5.93 -2.43 6.31
N ASN A 20 -7.23 -2.46 6.05
CA ASN A 20 -8.18 -3.33 6.75
C ASN A 20 -7.85 -4.82 6.57
N GLU A 21 -7.41 -5.23 5.37
CA GLU A 21 -6.98 -6.60 5.11
C GLU A 21 -5.69 -6.96 5.85
N MET A 22 -4.77 -6.01 6.03
CA MET A 22 -3.55 -6.20 6.82
C MET A 22 -3.86 -6.31 8.32
N ASP A 23 -4.71 -5.44 8.85
CA ASP A 23 -5.07 -5.42 10.28
C ASP A 23 -5.73 -6.71 10.75
N THR A 24 -6.35 -7.45 9.83
CA THR A 24 -7.03 -8.71 10.09
C THR A 24 -6.23 -9.94 9.63
N LEU A 25 -5.02 -9.77 9.10
CA LEU A 25 -4.16 -10.88 8.68
C LEU A 25 -3.58 -11.60 9.89
N LYS A 26 -3.70 -12.93 9.93
CA LYS A 26 -3.07 -13.76 10.96
C LYS A 26 -1.75 -14.36 10.48
N ASP A 27 -0.89 -14.67 11.44
CA ASP A 27 0.47 -15.18 11.21
C ASP A 27 0.55 -16.53 10.49
N ASN A 28 -0.56 -17.29 10.44
CA ASN A 28 -0.63 -18.59 9.77
C ASN A 28 -1.44 -18.57 8.45
N GLU A 29 -1.94 -17.40 8.03
CA GLU A 29 -2.75 -17.26 6.81
C GLU A 29 -1.86 -17.04 5.56
N TYR A 30 -0.99 -18.00 5.25
CA TYR A 30 0.07 -17.86 4.25
C TYR A 30 -0.41 -17.51 2.84
N ALA A 31 -1.48 -18.13 2.35
CA ALA A 31 -2.03 -17.85 1.03
C ALA A 31 -2.63 -16.44 0.95
N ARG A 32 -3.27 -15.99 2.05
CA ARG A 32 -3.83 -14.65 2.16
C ARG A 32 -2.70 -13.61 2.22
N ALA A 33 -1.64 -13.89 2.98
CA ALA A 33 -0.45 -13.05 3.05
C ALA A 33 0.24 -12.91 1.67
N TYR A 34 0.33 -14.00 0.89
CA TYR A 34 0.84 -13.98 -0.47
C TYR A 34 0.03 -13.04 -1.39
N ASN A 35 -1.30 -13.13 -1.31
CA ASN A 35 -2.17 -12.27 -2.11
C ASN A 35 -2.10 -10.81 -1.64
N LEU A 36 -2.00 -10.58 -0.33
CA LEU A 36 -1.94 -9.24 0.24
C LEU A 36 -0.67 -8.50 -0.17
N HIS A 37 0.51 -9.13 -0.17
CA HIS A 37 1.72 -8.43 -0.62
C HIS A 37 1.67 -8.09 -2.11
N LYS A 38 1.07 -8.95 -2.97
CA LYS A 38 0.87 -8.62 -4.39
C LYS A 38 -0.11 -7.45 -4.57
N LYS A 39 -1.20 -7.44 -3.79
CA LYS A 39 -2.15 -6.32 -3.76
C LYS A 39 -1.44 -5.03 -3.36
N ALA A 40 -0.62 -5.07 -2.30
CA ALA A 40 0.17 -3.92 -1.85
C ALA A 40 1.08 -3.36 -2.96
N LEU A 41 1.74 -4.20 -3.77
CA LEU A 41 2.52 -3.73 -4.92
C LEU A 41 1.67 -2.97 -5.94
N GLY A 42 0.49 -3.48 -6.30
CA GLY A 42 -0.41 -2.80 -7.24
C GLY A 42 -0.92 -1.46 -6.70
N VAL A 43 -1.27 -1.42 -5.41
CA VAL A 43 -1.69 -0.17 -4.76
C VAL A 43 -0.52 0.81 -4.67
N TYR A 44 0.69 0.34 -4.36
CA TYR A 44 1.89 1.17 -4.33
C TYR A 44 2.16 1.84 -5.68
N ASP A 45 2.11 1.06 -6.76
CA ASP A 45 2.33 1.56 -8.13
C ASP A 45 1.36 2.70 -8.48
N ARG A 46 0.06 2.50 -8.19
CA ARG A 46 -0.96 3.54 -8.38
C ARG A 46 -0.66 4.80 -7.58
N TRP A 47 -0.37 4.68 -6.28
CA TRP A 47 -0.07 5.82 -5.42
C TRP A 47 1.24 6.52 -5.80
N SER A 48 2.20 5.79 -6.36
CA SER A 48 3.46 6.35 -6.86
C SER A 48 3.21 7.19 -8.13
N SER A 49 2.30 6.74 -9.00
CA SER A 49 1.84 7.49 -10.17
C SER A 49 1.12 8.78 -9.77
N ILE A 50 0.26 8.73 -8.74
CA ILE A 50 -0.38 9.93 -8.16
C ILE A 50 0.67 10.93 -7.68
N LEU A 51 1.70 10.46 -6.95
CA LEU A 51 2.77 11.35 -6.49
C LEU A 51 3.52 12.01 -7.66
N TYR A 52 3.75 11.25 -8.72
CA TYR A 52 4.37 11.75 -9.94
C TYR A 52 3.51 12.80 -10.63
N GLU A 53 2.20 12.56 -10.78
CA GLU A 53 1.24 13.50 -11.36
C GLU A 53 1.15 14.80 -10.56
N VAL A 54 1.06 14.70 -9.23
CA VAL A 54 1.08 15.86 -8.33
C VAL A 54 2.34 16.70 -8.56
N ARG A 55 3.52 16.07 -8.57
CA ARG A 55 4.81 16.76 -8.77
C ARG A 55 4.93 17.38 -10.16
N SER A 56 4.46 16.69 -11.20
CA SER A 56 4.65 17.07 -12.60
C SER A 56 3.72 18.20 -13.07
N ASN A 57 2.64 18.45 -12.34
CA ASN A 57 1.68 19.50 -12.64
C ASN A 57 1.82 20.74 -11.75
N GLU A 58 2.64 20.70 -10.68
CA GLU A 58 2.98 21.91 -9.91
C GLU A 58 3.60 22.97 -10.83
N GLY A 59 3.02 24.17 -10.83
CA GLY A 59 3.49 25.28 -11.67
C GLY A 59 2.93 25.30 -13.09
N LYS A 60 2.17 24.28 -13.52
CA LYS A 60 1.40 24.27 -14.78
C LYS A 60 -0.05 24.70 -14.56
N GLY A 61 -0.25 25.78 -13.81
CA GLY A 61 -1.59 26.25 -13.40
C GLY A 61 -2.14 25.54 -12.16
N ILE A 62 -1.45 24.55 -11.60
CA ILE A 62 -1.77 23.95 -10.30
C ILE A 62 -0.81 24.51 -9.23
N PRO A 63 -1.34 25.08 -8.12
CA PRO A 63 -0.52 25.56 -7.02
C PRO A 63 0.33 24.46 -6.41
N LYS A 64 1.52 24.83 -5.92
CA LYS A 64 2.33 23.92 -5.10
C LYS A 64 1.55 23.48 -3.87
N ASN A 65 1.58 22.18 -3.58
CA ASN A 65 0.90 21.64 -2.40
C ASN A 65 1.85 20.69 -1.65
N PRO A 66 2.83 21.22 -0.89
CA PRO A 66 3.73 20.42 -0.08
C PRO A 66 3.00 19.46 0.89
N PRO A 67 1.95 19.90 1.63
CA PRO A 67 1.21 19.00 2.52
C PRO A 67 0.61 17.77 1.81
N LEU A 68 0.09 17.93 0.59
CA LEU A 68 -0.43 16.81 -0.20
C LEU A 68 0.68 15.82 -0.56
N LYS A 69 1.85 16.30 -1.01
CA LYS A 69 2.99 15.44 -1.35
C LYS A 69 3.48 14.66 -0.14
N ASP A 70 3.55 15.30 1.01
CA ASP A 70 3.95 14.66 2.26
C ASP A 70 2.94 13.59 2.66
N ARG A 71 1.64 13.87 2.51
CA ARG A 71 0.58 12.90 2.82
C ARG A 71 0.61 11.69 1.87
N VAL A 72 0.79 11.90 0.57
CA VAL A 72 0.95 10.82 -0.41
C VAL A 72 2.22 10.01 -0.09
N GLY A 73 3.31 10.66 0.30
CA GLY A 73 4.53 9.98 0.74
C GLY A 73 4.36 9.13 2.00
N GLN A 74 3.54 9.58 2.95
CA GLN A 74 3.17 8.76 4.12
C GLN A 74 2.36 7.52 3.72
N ILE A 75 1.40 7.68 2.78
CA ILE A 75 0.59 6.56 2.28
C ILE A 75 1.48 5.52 1.60
N LEU A 76 2.43 5.94 0.75
CA LEU A 76 3.39 5.03 0.14
C LEU A 76 4.21 4.23 1.17
N LYS A 77 4.68 4.88 2.24
CA LYS A 77 5.37 4.19 3.34
C LYS A 77 4.47 3.17 4.05
N MET A 78 3.20 3.50 4.26
CA MET A 78 2.24 2.57 4.86
C MET A 78 2.00 1.35 3.96
N ILE A 79 1.86 1.56 2.65
CA ILE A 79 1.69 0.46 1.68
C ILE A 79 2.94 -0.44 1.65
N ASP A 80 4.13 0.16 1.67
CA ASP A 80 5.39 -0.60 1.72
C ASP A 80 5.51 -1.44 3.01
N ASN A 81 5.10 -0.88 4.16
CA ASN A 81 5.03 -1.65 5.40
C ASN A 81 4.06 -2.84 5.31
N VAL A 82 2.90 -2.68 4.66
CA VAL A 82 1.97 -3.80 4.39
C VAL A 82 2.65 -4.85 3.52
N TYR A 83 3.33 -4.43 2.44
CA TYR A 83 4.07 -5.34 1.56
C TYR A 83 5.10 -6.17 2.34
N VAL A 84 5.96 -5.51 3.11
CA VAL A 84 7.02 -6.18 3.88
C VAL A 84 6.41 -7.12 4.92
N SER A 85 5.40 -6.67 5.68
CA SER A 85 4.79 -7.45 6.75
C SER A 85 4.09 -8.71 6.24
N SER A 86 3.28 -8.57 5.19
CA SER A 86 2.62 -9.72 4.55
C SER A 86 3.61 -10.68 3.89
N ARG A 87 4.70 -10.17 3.30
CA ARG A 87 5.78 -11.02 2.78
C ARG A 87 6.49 -11.80 3.88
N MET A 88 6.69 -11.22 5.07
CA MET A 88 7.25 -11.94 6.22
C MET A 88 6.36 -13.09 6.65
N VAL A 89 5.04 -12.86 6.79
CA VAL A 89 4.07 -13.92 7.12
C VAL A 89 4.10 -15.03 6.07
N TRP A 90 4.11 -14.68 4.78
CA TRP A 90 4.21 -15.69 3.73
C TRP A 90 5.52 -16.49 3.79
N ASN A 91 6.66 -15.84 4.08
CA ASN A 91 7.94 -16.53 4.20
C ASN A 91 7.96 -17.53 5.37
N LYS A 92 7.31 -17.24 6.50
CA LYS A 92 7.17 -18.17 7.63
C LYS A 92 6.58 -19.52 7.22
N SER A 93 5.76 -19.56 6.16
CA SER A 93 5.24 -20.83 5.63
C SER A 93 6.33 -21.85 5.32
N LYS A 94 7.51 -21.41 4.84
CA LYS A 94 8.62 -22.30 4.53
C LYS A 94 9.26 -22.88 5.80
N ASP A 95 9.34 -22.06 6.84
CA ASP A 95 9.91 -22.43 8.12
C ASP A 95 9.00 -23.45 8.81
N ASP A 96 7.68 -23.20 8.83
CA ASP A 96 6.69 -24.13 9.37
C ASP A 96 6.65 -25.49 8.66
N ILE A 97 6.84 -25.50 7.32
CA ILE A 97 7.00 -26.76 6.56
C ILE A 97 8.23 -27.53 7.04
N SER A 98 9.34 -26.82 7.24
CA SER A 98 10.61 -27.44 7.59
C SER A 98 10.65 -27.96 9.03
N GLU A 99 9.91 -27.33 9.94
CA GLU A 99 9.87 -27.68 11.36
C GLU A 99 8.76 -28.70 11.73
N GLY A 100 7.93 -29.11 10.77
CA GLY A 100 6.88 -30.11 10.98
C GLY A 100 5.73 -29.63 11.88
N ARG A 101 5.49 -28.31 11.96
CA ARG A 101 4.41 -27.70 12.77
C ARG A 101 3.08 -27.61 12.01
N TYR A 102 2.64 -28.71 11.42
CA TYR A 102 1.36 -28.80 10.71
C TYR A 102 0.30 -29.59 11.47
#